data_AF-A0A426ZGG0-F1
#
_entry.id   AF-A0A426ZGG0-F1
#
_cell.length_a   1.000
_cell.length_b   1.000
_cell.length_c   1.000
_cell.angle_alpha   90.00
_cell.angle_beta   90.00
_cell.angle_gamma   90.00
#
_symmetry.space_group_name_H-M   'P 1'
#
loop_
_entity.id
_entity.type
_entity.pdbx_description
1 polymer ?
#
loop_
_entity_poly.entity_id
_entity_poly.type
_entity_poly.pdbx_seq_one_letter_code
_entity_poly.pdbx_strand_id
1 'polypeptide(L)'
;MQTAVGVFGGDSYSDGVNVPALMVENVGNSSRPAISSLNCPPFIAVESCREHLGVRPCDKRRNISEYRHLFPAIDFSLAKNDEDILWKADVRETNEEVAARGVKFINWLWTRKENEIVVVSHSGLLYHTLKLFGSDCHPIVKEEISKHLANCELRSMVLVDRSMLGSDSCYSNYPGKIPSGLDLPSDIADDKHPEKGNIN
;
A
#
# COMPACT_ATOMS: atom_id res chain seq x y z
N MET A 1 3.59 4.24 -3.64
CA MET A 1 2.46 4.81 -4.43
C MET A 1 2.39 4.22 -5.84
N GLN A 2 3.43 4.32 -6.67
CA GLN A 2 3.43 3.73 -8.02
C GLN A 2 3.04 2.24 -8.03
N THR A 3 3.57 1.43 -7.10
CA THR A 3 3.18 0.01 -6.94
C THR A 3 1.68 -0.15 -6.67
N ALA A 4 1.13 0.64 -5.75
CA ALA A 4 -0.29 0.56 -5.40
C ALA A 4 -1.18 0.91 -6.60
N VAL A 5 -0.85 2.00 -7.30
CA VAL A 5 -1.61 2.45 -8.46
C VAL A 5 -1.46 1.50 -9.66
N GLY A 6 -0.27 0.94 -9.86
CA GLY A 6 -0.03 -0.03 -10.94
C GLY A 6 -0.77 -1.35 -10.76
N VAL A 7 -0.99 -1.78 -9.50
CA VAL A 7 -1.66 -3.06 -9.20
C VAL A 7 -3.17 -2.88 -9.05
N PHE A 8 -3.61 -1.83 -8.36
CA PHE A 8 -5.02 -1.63 -7.98
C PHE A 8 -5.70 -0.47 -8.72
N GLY A 9 -5.00 0.21 -9.62
CA GLY A 9 -5.58 1.28 -10.43
C GLY A 9 -6.51 0.77 -11.53
N GLY A 10 -7.20 1.71 -12.17
CA GLY A 10 -8.04 1.43 -13.33
C GLY A 10 -7.22 1.08 -14.58
N ASP A 11 -7.93 0.80 -15.67
CA ASP A 11 -7.31 0.57 -16.97
C ASP A 11 -6.64 1.87 -17.50
N SER A 12 -5.94 1.76 -18.63
CA SER A 12 -5.29 2.88 -19.31
C SER A 12 -6.24 4.07 -19.45
N TYR A 13 -5.76 5.27 -19.10
CA TYR A 13 -6.55 6.49 -19.27
C TYR A 13 -6.88 6.70 -20.75
N SER A 14 -8.16 6.77 -21.10
CA SER A 14 -8.64 7.04 -22.46
C SER A 14 -9.28 8.42 -22.54
N ASP A 15 -9.03 9.12 -23.65
CA ASP A 15 -9.63 10.43 -23.93
C ASP A 15 -11.16 10.31 -23.93
N GLY A 16 -11.82 11.03 -23.01
CA GLY A 16 -13.29 11.07 -22.90
C GLY A 16 -13.87 10.67 -21.53
N VAL A 17 -13.06 10.16 -20.60
CA VAL A 17 -13.51 9.87 -19.23
C VAL A 17 -13.29 11.11 -18.35
N ASN A 18 -14.37 11.70 -17.82
CA ASN A 18 -14.31 12.87 -16.94
C ASN A 18 -13.99 12.50 -15.47
N VAL A 19 -12.92 11.74 -15.25
CA VAL A 19 -12.40 11.42 -13.91
C VAL A 19 -10.93 11.79 -13.83
N PRO A 20 -10.41 12.25 -12.68
CA PRO A 20 -8.99 12.55 -12.56
C PRO A 20 -8.14 11.30 -12.78
N ALA A 21 -6.94 11.45 -13.35
CA ALA A 21 -5.97 10.36 -13.39
C ALA A 21 -5.61 9.92 -11.96
N LEU A 22 -5.50 8.61 -11.74
CA LEU A 22 -4.97 8.06 -10.49
C LEU A 22 -3.45 8.23 -10.41
N MET A 23 -2.78 8.11 -11.56
CA MET A 23 -1.38 8.48 -11.76
C MET A 23 -1.23 9.07 -13.15
N VAL A 24 -0.54 10.20 -13.27
CA VAL A 24 -0.26 10.83 -14.56
C VAL A 24 0.76 10.02 -15.37
N GLU A 25 0.93 10.34 -16.64
CA GLU A 25 1.93 9.67 -17.48
C GLU A 25 3.36 9.96 -17.01
N ASN A 26 4.27 9.03 -17.28
CA ASN A 26 5.71 9.16 -17.07
C ASN A 26 6.15 9.49 -15.62
N VAL A 27 5.32 9.19 -14.61
CA VAL A 27 5.71 9.34 -13.19
C VAL A 27 6.96 8.52 -12.90
N GLY A 28 7.99 9.17 -12.37
CA GLY A 28 9.26 8.52 -12.05
C GLY A 28 10.10 8.15 -13.26
N ASN A 29 9.92 8.83 -14.40
CA ASN A 29 10.65 8.57 -15.65
C ASN A 29 10.47 7.14 -16.17
N SER A 30 9.26 6.58 -16.01
CA SER A 30 8.97 5.19 -16.34
C SER A 30 8.53 4.96 -17.79
N SER A 31 8.30 6.02 -18.57
CA SER A 31 7.70 5.96 -19.92
C SER A 31 6.36 5.19 -19.97
N ARG A 32 5.62 5.17 -18.85
CA ARG A 32 4.31 4.49 -18.76
C ARG A 32 3.18 5.50 -18.98
N PRO A 33 2.07 5.07 -19.61
CA PRO A 33 0.89 5.92 -19.78
C PRO A 33 0.23 6.24 -18.43
N ALA A 34 -0.64 7.24 -18.42
CA ALA A 34 -1.46 7.56 -17.27
C ALA A 34 -2.40 6.40 -16.90
N ILE A 35 -2.65 6.24 -15.60
CA ILE A 35 -3.55 5.23 -15.03
C ILE A 35 -4.84 5.92 -14.57
N SER A 36 -5.98 5.38 -15.00
CA SER A 36 -7.29 5.93 -14.64
C SER A 36 -7.67 5.65 -13.19
N SER A 37 -8.44 6.56 -12.59
CA SER A 37 -9.14 6.31 -11.31
C SER A 37 -10.53 5.68 -11.51
N LEU A 38 -10.93 5.42 -12.76
CA LEU A 38 -12.18 4.73 -13.05
C LEU A 38 -12.08 3.27 -12.64
N ASN A 39 -13.15 2.74 -12.01
CA ASN A 39 -13.22 1.34 -11.58
C ASN A 39 -12.00 0.91 -10.75
N CYS A 40 -11.57 1.74 -9.80
CA CYS A 40 -10.57 1.37 -8.79
C CYS A 40 -11.12 1.65 -7.38
N PRO A 41 -10.60 0.99 -6.33
CA PRO A 41 -10.95 1.35 -4.95
C PRO A 41 -10.46 2.77 -4.61
N PRO A 42 -10.98 3.41 -3.55
CA PRO A 42 -10.44 4.67 -3.06
C PRO A 42 -8.99 4.48 -2.55
N PHE A 43 -8.12 5.44 -2.85
CA PHE A 43 -6.73 5.46 -2.38
C PHE A 43 -6.54 6.54 -1.34
N ILE A 44 -5.96 6.18 -0.19
CA ILE A 44 -5.67 7.10 0.91
C ILE A 44 -4.18 7.02 1.24
N ALA A 45 -3.51 8.16 1.28
CA ALA A 45 -2.12 8.27 1.72
C ALA A 45 -2.05 8.50 3.23
N VAL A 46 -1.36 7.61 3.94
CA VAL A 46 -1.22 7.66 5.40
C VAL A 46 0.26 7.67 5.80
N GLU A 47 0.70 8.69 6.53
CA GLU A 47 2.13 8.81 6.88
C GLU A 47 2.60 7.73 7.85
N SER A 48 1.71 7.19 8.69
CA SER A 48 2.06 6.16 9.68
C SER A 48 2.44 4.82 9.05
N CYS A 49 2.13 4.58 7.76
CA CYS A 49 2.50 3.35 7.06
C CYS A 49 3.80 3.44 6.25
N ARG A 50 4.64 4.46 6.51
CA ARG A 50 5.96 4.63 5.89
C ARG A 50 7.00 3.69 6.50
N GLU A 51 8.11 3.48 5.79
CA GLU A 51 9.32 2.86 6.34
C GLU A 51 9.83 3.62 7.57
N HIS A 52 10.82 3.08 8.26
CA HIS A 52 11.59 3.75 9.28
C HIS A 52 12.01 5.18 8.86
N LEU A 53 11.85 6.13 9.76
CA LEU A 53 12.09 7.54 9.50
C LEU A 53 13.50 8.01 9.91
N GLY A 54 13.98 9.07 9.24
CA GLY A 54 15.19 9.83 9.57
C GLY A 54 16.52 9.25 9.07
N VAL A 55 17.61 10.03 9.11
CA VAL A 55 18.98 9.71 8.64
C VAL A 55 19.10 9.36 7.15
N ARG A 56 18.41 8.33 6.67
CA ARG A 56 18.47 7.87 5.28
C ARG A 56 17.63 8.78 4.38
N PRO A 57 18.21 9.44 3.37
CA PRO A 57 17.47 10.34 2.49
C PRO A 57 16.36 9.66 1.68
N CYS A 58 16.50 8.36 1.36
CA CYS A 58 15.47 7.60 0.65
C CYS A 58 14.18 7.42 1.46
N ASP A 59 14.27 7.54 2.80
CA ASP A 59 13.10 7.48 3.67
C ASP A 59 12.42 8.84 3.82
N LYS A 60 13.02 9.93 3.31
CA LYS A 60 12.41 11.26 3.26
C LYS A 60 11.47 11.35 2.08
N ARG A 61 10.22 11.75 2.31
CA ARG A 61 9.28 11.99 1.22
C ARG A 61 9.47 13.39 0.63
N ARG A 62 9.03 13.56 -0.62
CA ARG A 62 8.87 14.87 -1.25
C ARG A 62 7.63 15.60 -0.71
N ASN A 63 7.40 16.80 -1.22
CA ASN A 63 6.25 17.58 -0.81
C ASN A 63 4.94 16.93 -1.24
N ILE A 64 3.90 17.05 -0.40
CA ILE A 64 2.58 16.50 -0.73
C ILE A 64 2.02 17.18 -1.99
N SER A 65 2.27 18.47 -2.16
CA SER A 65 1.95 19.25 -3.35
C SER A 65 2.52 18.60 -4.62
N GLU A 66 3.78 18.16 -4.62
CA GLU A 66 4.34 17.40 -5.74
C GLU A 66 3.60 16.08 -5.97
N TYR A 67 3.32 15.32 -4.91
CA TYR A 67 2.60 14.05 -5.04
C TYR A 67 1.17 14.24 -5.56
N ARG A 68 0.47 15.32 -5.20
CA ARG A 68 -0.88 15.62 -5.71
C ARG A 68 -0.88 15.87 -7.23
N HIS A 69 0.18 16.45 -7.78
CA HIS A 69 0.31 16.60 -9.24
C HIS A 69 0.54 15.25 -9.92
N LEU A 70 1.30 14.35 -9.29
CA LEU A 70 1.62 13.03 -9.85
C LEU A 70 0.49 12.00 -9.67
N PHE A 71 -0.27 12.11 -8.59
CA PHE A 71 -1.36 11.20 -8.20
C PHE A 71 -2.65 11.96 -7.83
N PRO A 72 -3.32 12.61 -8.80
CA PRO A 72 -4.43 13.52 -8.52
C PRO A 72 -5.62 12.90 -7.77
N ALA A 73 -5.89 11.60 -7.96
CA ALA A 73 -7.02 10.92 -7.35
C ALA A 73 -6.71 10.25 -5.98
N ILE A 74 -5.48 10.35 -5.47
CA ILE A 74 -5.15 9.84 -4.11
C ILE A 74 -5.55 10.89 -3.06
N ASP A 75 -6.24 10.46 -2.01
CA ASP A 75 -6.57 11.33 -0.88
C ASP A 75 -5.35 11.52 0.04
N PHE A 76 -4.86 12.76 0.12
CA PHE A 76 -3.78 13.19 1.00
C PHE A 76 -4.26 13.97 2.23
N SER A 77 -5.55 13.99 2.54
CA SER A 77 -6.15 14.78 3.62
C SER A 77 -5.60 14.47 5.02
N LEU A 78 -5.03 13.27 5.20
CA LEU A 78 -4.39 12.83 6.44
C LEU A 78 -2.96 13.35 6.60
N ALA A 79 -2.27 13.71 5.51
CA ALA A 79 -0.95 14.34 5.56
C ALA A 79 -1.11 15.86 5.77
N LYS A 80 -0.94 16.31 7.01
CA LYS A 80 -1.24 17.70 7.41
C LYS A 80 -0.21 18.72 6.97
N ASN A 81 1.02 18.29 6.72
CA ASN A 81 2.13 19.17 6.38
C ASN A 81 2.62 18.88 4.97
N ASP A 82 2.85 19.92 4.18
CA ASP A 82 3.35 19.74 2.81
C ASP A 82 4.76 19.15 2.81
N GLU A 83 5.66 19.70 3.63
CA GLU A 83 7.01 19.21 3.88
C GLU A 83 7.01 17.96 4.78
N ASP A 84 8.09 17.17 4.69
CA ASP A 84 8.30 16.01 5.55
C ASP A 84 8.85 16.40 6.93
N ILE A 85 7.95 16.75 7.84
CA ILE A 85 8.32 17.12 9.22
C ILE A 85 8.64 15.90 10.12
N LEU A 86 8.31 14.69 9.67
CA LEU A 86 8.49 13.46 10.46
C LEU A 86 9.91 12.91 10.30
N TRP A 87 10.52 13.12 9.13
CA TRP A 87 11.90 12.72 8.87
C TRP A 87 12.89 13.70 9.49
N LYS A 88 13.88 13.19 10.21
CA LYS A 88 14.96 13.97 10.85
C LYS A 88 16.32 13.57 10.28
N ALA A 89 17.19 14.53 10.00
CA ALA A 89 18.49 14.24 9.37
C ALA A 89 19.47 13.48 10.27
N ASP A 90 19.34 13.65 11.58
CA ASP A 90 20.28 13.25 12.61
C ASP A 90 19.75 12.13 13.52
N VAL A 91 18.42 11.92 13.55
CA VAL A 91 17.78 10.92 14.41
C VAL A 91 17.12 9.85 13.56
N ARG A 92 17.57 8.61 13.72
CA ARG A 92 16.92 7.43 13.14
C ARG A 92 15.85 6.93 14.10
N GLU A 93 14.66 6.69 13.57
CA GLU A 93 13.59 6.01 14.31
C GLU A 93 14.04 4.62 14.74
N THR A 94 13.85 4.27 16.02
CA THR A 94 14.21 2.94 16.53
C THR A 94 13.19 1.89 16.10
N ASN A 95 13.56 0.61 16.19
CA ASN A 95 12.64 -0.49 15.86
C ASN A 95 11.39 -0.47 16.75
N GLU A 96 11.53 -0.08 18.01
CA GLU A 96 10.45 0.05 18.99
C GLU A 96 9.52 1.22 18.63
N GLU A 97 10.08 2.34 18.20
CA GLU A 97 9.30 3.49 17.71
C GLU A 97 8.52 3.15 16.44
N VAL A 98 9.15 2.45 15.48
CA VAL A 98 8.49 1.92 14.29
C VAL A 98 7.33 1.00 14.67
N ALA A 99 7.56 0.05 15.57
CA ALA A 99 6.53 -0.89 16.01
C ALA A 99 5.37 -0.15 16.72
N ALA A 100 5.67 0.82 17.57
CA ALA A 100 4.66 1.64 18.24
C ALA A 100 3.85 2.49 17.24
N ARG A 101 4.49 3.06 16.22
CA ARG A 101 3.82 3.76 15.11
C ARG A 101 2.94 2.82 14.30
N GLY A 102 3.42 1.61 14.03
CA GLY A 102 2.66 0.56 13.37
C GLY A 102 1.42 0.12 14.14
N VAL A 103 1.51 -0.04 15.46
CA VAL A 103 0.34 -0.36 16.30
C VAL A 103 -0.70 0.76 16.23
N LYS A 104 -0.30 2.02 16.27
CA LYS A 104 -1.21 3.17 16.06
C LYS A 104 -1.87 3.10 14.68
N PHE A 105 -1.14 2.69 13.66
CA PHE A 105 -1.67 2.50 12.31
C PHE A 105 -2.70 1.35 12.24
N ILE A 106 -2.41 0.19 12.84
CA ILE A 106 -3.38 -0.93 12.92
C ILE A 106 -4.64 -0.52 13.69
N ASN A 107 -4.51 0.22 14.80
CA ASN A 107 -5.65 0.74 15.55
C ASN A 107 -6.49 1.70 14.70
N TRP A 108 -5.85 2.55 13.89
CA TRP A 108 -6.56 3.42 12.95
C TRP A 108 -7.26 2.61 11.84
N LEU A 109 -6.63 1.57 11.30
CA LEU A 109 -7.28 0.64 10.36
C LEU A 109 -8.54 0.02 10.97
N TRP A 110 -8.53 -0.28 12.27
CA TRP A 110 -9.70 -0.81 12.97
C TRP A 110 -10.90 0.15 12.98
N THR A 111 -10.66 1.46 12.86
CA THR A 111 -11.72 2.49 12.82
C THR A 111 -12.31 2.70 11.42
N ARG A 112 -11.77 2.01 10.42
CA ARG A 112 -12.21 2.16 9.04
C ARG A 112 -13.56 1.49 8.83
N LYS A 113 -14.35 2.07 7.94
CA LYS A 113 -15.65 1.54 7.54
C LYS A 113 -15.54 0.52 6.40
N GLU A 114 -14.34 0.20 5.95
CA GLU A 114 -14.09 -0.74 4.87
C GLU A 114 -13.75 -2.12 5.45
N ASN A 115 -14.31 -3.21 4.89
CA ASN A 115 -14.02 -4.57 5.37
C ASN A 115 -12.72 -5.13 4.80
N GLU A 116 -12.48 -4.86 3.51
CA GLU A 116 -11.32 -5.34 2.77
C GLU A 116 -10.43 -4.14 2.47
N ILE A 117 -9.26 -4.12 3.12
CA ILE A 117 -8.30 -3.02 2.99
C ILE A 117 -6.98 -3.59 2.53
N VAL A 118 -6.45 -3.05 1.43
CA VAL A 118 -5.08 -3.32 1.01
C VAL A 118 -4.17 -2.26 1.60
N VAL A 119 -3.15 -2.72 2.32
CA VAL A 119 -2.07 -1.87 2.83
C VAL A 119 -0.83 -2.08 1.96
N VAL A 120 -0.43 -1.05 1.22
CA VAL A 120 0.84 -1.03 0.48
C VAL A 120 1.87 -0.26 1.31
N SER A 121 2.83 -0.97 1.87
CA SER A 121 3.81 -0.43 2.81
C SER A 121 5.19 -1.05 2.58
N HIS A 122 6.11 -0.84 3.53
CA HIS A 122 7.49 -1.28 3.48
C HIS A 122 7.72 -2.44 4.45
N SER A 123 8.68 -3.31 4.11
CA SER A 123 8.93 -4.54 4.87
C SER A 123 9.39 -4.27 6.30
N GLY A 124 10.13 -3.19 6.57
CA GLY A 124 10.59 -2.84 7.91
C GLY A 124 9.42 -2.51 8.84
N LEU A 125 8.52 -1.61 8.43
CA LEU A 125 7.31 -1.30 9.21
C LEU A 125 6.50 -2.56 9.48
N LEU A 126 6.15 -3.32 8.43
CA LEU A 126 5.30 -4.50 8.56
C LEU A 126 5.93 -5.52 9.50
N TYR A 127 7.22 -5.81 9.35
CA TYR A 127 7.93 -6.77 10.19
C TYR A 127 7.93 -6.39 11.67
N HIS A 128 8.33 -5.16 12.02
CA HIS A 128 8.40 -4.74 13.42
C HIS A 128 7.03 -4.63 14.07
N THR A 129 6.02 -4.23 13.30
CA THR A 129 4.63 -4.10 13.77
C THR A 129 3.99 -5.46 13.99
N LEU A 130 4.01 -6.32 12.96
CA LEU A 130 3.28 -7.59 12.95
C LEU A 130 3.83 -8.59 13.98
N LYS A 131 5.12 -8.51 14.30
CA LYS A 131 5.75 -9.27 15.39
C LYS A 131 5.12 -9.05 16.76
N LEU A 132 4.46 -7.92 16.98
CA LEU A 132 3.77 -7.62 18.24
C LEU A 132 2.43 -8.35 18.35
N PHE A 133 1.92 -8.94 17.27
CA PHE A 133 0.62 -9.61 17.20
C PHE A 133 0.76 -11.14 17.12
N GLY A 134 -0.36 -11.85 17.28
CA GLY A 134 -0.42 -13.31 17.10
C GLY A 134 0.15 -14.12 18.26
N SER A 135 0.44 -13.52 19.41
CA SER A 135 0.79 -14.25 20.64
C SER A 135 -0.31 -15.21 21.11
N ASP A 136 -1.54 -14.93 20.69
CA ASP A 136 -2.79 -15.62 20.95
C ASP A 136 -3.28 -16.46 19.76
N CYS A 137 -2.42 -16.65 18.75
CA CYS A 137 -2.64 -17.51 17.59
C CYS A 137 -1.86 -18.82 17.72
N HIS A 138 -2.15 -19.79 16.84
CA HIS A 138 -1.34 -21.00 16.71
C HIS A 138 0.13 -20.64 16.38
N PRO A 139 1.15 -21.33 16.93
CA PRO A 139 2.56 -20.98 16.72
C PRO A 139 2.97 -20.80 15.26
N ILE A 140 2.46 -21.64 14.36
CA ILE A 140 2.68 -21.53 12.91
C ILE A 140 2.16 -20.18 12.37
N VAL A 141 0.97 -19.75 12.76
CA VAL A 141 0.40 -18.47 12.32
C VAL A 141 1.25 -17.31 12.84
N LYS A 142 1.71 -17.38 14.09
CA LYS A 142 2.61 -16.37 14.65
C LYS A 142 3.93 -16.30 13.88
N GLU A 143 4.48 -17.44 13.50
CA GLU A 143 5.70 -17.52 12.70
C GLU A 143 5.50 -16.87 11.32
N GLU A 144 4.42 -17.22 10.59
CA GLU A 144 4.13 -16.66 9.27
C GLU A 144 3.92 -15.13 9.30
N ILE A 145 3.16 -14.63 10.28
CA ILE A 145 2.93 -13.19 10.47
C ILE A 145 4.24 -12.44 10.73
N SER A 146 5.20 -13.09 11.38
CA SER A 146 6.47 -12.49 11.80
C SER A 146 7.57 -12.51 10.72
N LYS A 147 7.33 -13.12 9.55
CA LYS A 147 8.32 -13.16 8.46
C LYS A 147 8.42 -11.82 7.73
N HIS A 148 9.62 -11.45 7.29
CA HIS A 148 9.78 -10.34 6.38
C HIS A 148 8.99 -10.57 5.09
N LEU A 149 8.38 -9.51 4.55
CA LEU A 149 7.78 -9.52 3.23
C LEU A 149 8.86 -9.23 2.18
N ALA A 150 8.85 -9.99 1.09
CA ALA A 150 9.61 -9.70 -0.11
C ALA A 150 8.99 -8.53 -0.89
N ASN A 151 9.73 -8.02 -1.87
CA ASN A 151 9.23 -6.94 -2.73
C ASN A 151 8.00 -7.40 -3.50
N CYS A 152 6.95 -6.58 -3.46
CA CYS A 152 5.65 -6.87 -4.09
C CYS A 152 4.96 -8.17 -3.57
N GLU A 153 5.38 -8.71 -2.43
CA GLU A 153 4.69 -9.84 -1.80
C GLU A 153 3.33 -9.40 -1.24
N LEU A 154 2.29 -10.16 -1.56
CA LEU A 154 0.95 -9.96 -1.01
C LEU A 154 0.66 -11.02 0.05
N ARG A 155 0.26 -10.58 1.25
CA ARG A 155 -0.25 -11.47 2.30
C ARG A 155 -1.63 -11.02 2.75
N SER A 156 -2.55 -11.98 2.80
CA SER A 156 -3.88 -11.78 3.38
C SER A 156 -3.85 -12.02 4.88
N MET A 157 -4.40 -11.09 5.64
CA MET A 157 -4.51 -11.19 7.10
C MET A 157 -5.92 -10.82 7.54
N VAL A 158 -6.40 -11.46 8.60
CA VAL A 158 -7.71 -11.17 9.19
C VAL A 158 -7.50 -10.51 10.54
N LEU A 159 -8.06 -9.31 10.66
CA LEU A 159 -8.15 -8.56 11.91
C LEU A 159 -9.43 -9.01 12.64
N VAL A 160 -9.32 -9.54 13.86
CA VAL A 160 -10.44 -10.15 14.61
C VAL A 160 -10.75 -9.38 15.88
N ASP A 161 -11.99 -8.91 16.03
CA ASP A 161 -12.48 -8.37 17.31
C ASP A 161 -12.85 -9.51 18.23
N ARG A 162 -12.10 -9.68 19.32
CA ARG A 162 -12.42 -10.69 20.34
C ARG A 162 -13.38 -10.16 21.40
N SER A 163 -13.67 -8.86 21.41
CA SER A 163 -14.54 -8.24 22.41
C SER A 163 -16.04 -8.48 22.14
N MET A 164 -16.42 -8.95 20.93
CA MET A 164 -17.82 -9.21 20.54
C MET A 164 -18.74 -7.99 20.68
N LEU A 165 -18.18 -6.77 20.67
CA LEU A 165 -18.92 -5.54 20.96
C LEU A 165 -19.55 -4.86 19.72
N GLY A 166 -19.32 -5.37 18.51
CA GLY A 166 -19.80 -4.74 17.27
C GLY A 166 -20.59 -5.69 16.36
N SER A 167 -21.81 -5.30 15.99
CA SER A 167 -22.60 -5.91 14.92
C SER A 167 -22.91 -4.85 13.85
N ASP A 168 -21.88 -4.36 13.15
CA ASP A 168 -22.08 -3.35 12.10
C ASP A 168 -22.20 -4.02 10.72
N SER A 169 -23.32 -3.77 10.05
CA SER A 169 -23.51 -4.14 8.65
C SER A 169 -22.73 -3.17 7.77
N CYS A 170 -21.72 -3.67 7.08
CA CYS A 170 -20.70 -2.82 6.46
C CYS A 170 -20.85 -2.80 4.93
N TYR A 171 -21.17 -1.62 4.38
CA TYR A 171 -21.45 -1.38 2.95
C TYR A 171 -20.36 -0.49 2.32
N SER A 172 -19.29 -1.09 1.77
CA SER A 172 -18.51 -0.53 0.65
C SER A 172 -17.32 -1.43 0.28
N ASN A 173 -17.56 -2.67 -0.14
CA ASN A 173 -16.48 -3.48 -0.72
C ASN A 173 -16.37 -3.15 -2.22
N TYR A 174 -15.15 -2.87 -2.67
CA TYR A 174 -14.83 -2.87 -4.09
C TYR A 174 -14.87 -4.33 -4.57
N PRO A 175 -15.63 -4.70 -5.62
CA PRO A 175 -15.81 -6.10 -6.02
C PRO A 175 -14.54 -6.78 -6.55
N GLY A 176 -13.41 -6.06 -6.59
CA GLY A 176 -12.12 -6.55 -7.06
C GLY A 176 -12.06 -6.68 -8.58
N LYS A 177 -10.82 -6.70 -9.09
CA LYS A 177 -10.46 -7.56 -10.22
C LYS A 177 -9.55 -8.62 -9.60
N ILE A 178 -9.82 -9.91 -9.81
CA ILE A 178 -8.81 -10.95 -9.50
C ILE A 178 -7.65 -10.67 -10.46
N PRO A 179 -6.43 -10.38 -9.98
CA PRO A 179 -5.29 -10.17 -10.86
C PRO A 179 -5.15 -11.39 -11.79
N SER A 180 -5.14 -11.17 -13.09
CA SER A 180 -4.94 -12.24 -14.05
C SER A 180 -3.49 -12.71 -13.98
N GLY A 181 -3.23 -13.89 -13.42
CA GLY A 181 -1.89 -14.45 -13.31
C GLY A 181 -1.76 -15.48 -12.19
N LEU A 182 -0.70 -16.29 -12.24
CA LEU A 182 -0.29 -17.12 -11.10
C LEU A 182 0.35 -16.22 -10.04
N ASP A 183 0.05 -16.48 -8.78
CA ASP A 183 0.72 -15.83 -7.64
C ASP A 183 2.18 -16.31 -7.60
N LEU A 184 3.07 -15.53 -8.22
CA LEU A 184 4.48 -15.84 -8.38
C LEU A 184 5.31 -14.66 -7.84
N PRO A 185 6.44 -14.93 -7.16
CA PRO A 185 7.43 -13.92 -6.82
C PRO A 185 7.82 -13.07 -8.04
N SER A 186 8.09 -11.78 -7.82
CA SER A 186 8.47 -10.83 -8.88
C SER A 186 9.57 -11.37 -9.79
N ASP A 187 10.54 -12.06 -9.20
CA ASP A 187 11.74 -12.57 -9.87
C ASP A 187 11.44 -13.75 -10.82
N ILE A 188 10.23 -14.31 -10.75
CA ILE A 188 9.73 -15.40 -11.61
C ILE A 188 8.69 -14.87 -12.62
N ALA A 189 8.09 -13.71 -12.34
CA ALA A 189 7.04 -13.12 -13.18
C ALA A 189 7.60 -12.55 -14.51
N ASP A 190 8.84 -12.06 -14.52
CA ASP A 190 9.49 -11.49 -15.71
C ASP A 190 9.78 -12.54 -16.81
N ASP A 191 9.90 -13.82 -16.46
CA ASP A 191 10.23 -14.91 -17.40
C ASP A 191 9.03 -15.47 -18.18
N LYS A 192 7.82 -14.93 -17.98
CA LYS A 192 6.59 -15.41 -18.64
C LYS A 192 5.91 -14.35 -19.51
N HIS A 193 6.67 -13.70 -20.38
CA HIS A 193 6.07 -13.20 -21.62
C HIS A 193 5.97 -14.36 -22.62
N PRO A 194 4.77 -14.79 -23.05
CA PRO A 194 4.68 -15.74 -24.14
C PRO A 194 5.22 -15.07 -25.41
N GLU A 195 6.20 -15.73 -26.04
CA GLU A 195 6.68 -15.37 -27.37
C GLU A 195 5.48 -15.13 -28.29
N LYS A 196 5.44 -13.96 -28.94
CA LYS A 196 4.52 -13.70 -30.03
C LYS A 196 4.72 -14.81 -31.06
N GLY A 197 3.72 -15.68 -31.19
CA GLY A 197 3.71 -16.73 -32.19
C GLY A 197 3.94 -16.15 -33.59
N ASN A 198 4.93 -16.72 -34.27
CA ASN A 198 5.10 -16.60 -35.71
C ASN A 198 3.77 -16.89 -36.40
N ILE A 199 3.28 -15.94 -37.19
CA ILE A 199 2.30 -16.22 -38.24
C ILE A 199 3.09 -16.12 -39.54
N ASN A 200 3.13 -17.25 -40.25
CA ASN A 200 3.74 -17.46 -41.56
C ASN A 200 3.33 -16.42 -42.60
#